data_AF-A0A7Y3GB84-F1
#
_entry.id   AF-A0A7Y3GB84-F1
#
_cell.length_a   1.000
_cell.length_b   1.000
_cell.length_c   1.000
_cell.angle_alpha   90.00
_cell.angle_beta   90.00
_cell.angle_gamma   90.00
#
_symmetry.space_group_name_H-M   'P 1'
#
loop_
_entity.id
_entity.type
_entity.pdbx_description
1 polymer ?
#
loop_
_entity_poly.entity_id
_entity_poly.type
_entity_poly.pdbx_seq_one_letter_code
_entity_poly.pdbx_strand_id
1 'polypeptide(L)'
;MSGKVVEMTPDLEAPRKRYELADDTGFDEVPKKYRKFYRRWNGPDDSLAPNEVICPVCKIVIRSNRELREGDRVYCMACMARMRIVKGEGGRLEAEVEY
;
A
#
# COMPACT_ATOMS: atom_id res chain seq x y z
N MET A 1 11.44 38.30 12.14
CA MET A 1 12.02 37.01 11.70
C MET A 1 10.86 36.10 11.31
N SER A 2 10.40 36.18 10.05
CA SER A 2 9.27 35.37 9.58
C SER A 2 9.82 34.01 9.14
N GLY A 3 9.56 32.99 9.96
CA GLY A 3 9.89 31.61 9.66
C GLY A 3 9.12 31.14 8.42
N LYS A 4 9.85 30.75 7.38
CA LYS A 4 9.31 30.16 6.17
C LYS A 4 8.75 28.78 6.54
N VAL A 5 7.43 28.62 6.46
CA VAL A 5 6.79 27.32 6.57
C VAL A 5 7.20 26.54 5.33
N VAL A 6 8.05 25.51 5.50
CA VAL A 6 8.45 24.64 4.40
C VAL A 6 7.30 23.67 4.18
N GLU A 7 6.47 23.94 3.19
CA GLU A 7 5.48 23.00 2.70
C GLU A 7 6.22 21.75 2.20
N MET A 8 6.22 20.67 2.99
CA MET A 8 6.69 19.34 2.55
C MET A 8 5.71 18.80 1.52
N THR A 9 5.83 19.26 0.28
CA THR A 9 5.33 18.50 -0.86
C THR A 9 6.01 17.13 -0.83
N PRO A 10 5.26 16.02 -0.76
CA PRO A 10 5.87 14.70 -0.88
C PRO A 10 6.65 14.69 -2.20
N ASP A 11 7.90 14.26 -2.13
CA ASP A 11 8.85 14.31 -3.23
C ASP A 11 8.38 13.37 -4.35
N LEU A 12 7.46 13.86 -5.19
CA LEU A 12 6.88 13.11 -6.31
C LEU A 12 7.95 12.81 -7.37
N GLU A 13 9.06 13.56 -7.38
CA GLU A 13 10.14 13.45 -8.34
C GLU A 13 11.24 12.45 -7.91
N ALA A 14 11.46 12.25 -6.60
CA ALA A 14 12.45 11.28 -6.13
C ALA A 14 12.13 9.84 -6.60
N PRO A 15 13.14 9.08 -7.06
CA PRO A 15 12.96 7.68 -7.42
C PRO A 15 12.38 6.86 -6.26
N ARG A 16 11.39 6.01 -6.56
CA ARG A 16 10.78 5.12 -5.55
C ARG A 16 11.77 4.06 -5.08
N LYS A 17 11.79 3.82 -3.78
CA LYS A 17 12.52 2.68 -3.20
C LYS A 17 11.95 1.36 -3.74
N ARG A 18 12.83 0.41 -4.04
CA ARG A 18 12.46 -0.96 -4.43
C ARG A 18 12.51 -1.89 -3.22
N TYR A 19 11.62 -2.88 -3.24
CA TYR A 19 11.46 -3.86 -2.19
C TYR A 19 11.50 -5.26 -2.80
N GLU A 20 12.22 -6.17 -2.16
CA GLU A 20 12.14 -7.59 -2.47
C GLU A 20 10.95 -8.22 -1.75
N LEU A 21 10.14 -8.96 -2.47
CA LEU A 21 9.00 -9.68 -1.91
C LEU A 21 9.37 -11.16 -1.80
N ALA A 22 9.28 -11.70 -0.58
CA ALA A 22 9.35 -13.14 -0.38
C ALA A 22 8.26 -13.85 -1.22
N ASP A 23 8.64 -14.94 -1.90
CA ASP A 23 7.79 -15.62 -2.87
C ASP A 23 6.64 -16.42 -2.23
N ASP A 24 6.76 -16.80 -0.96
CA ASP A 24 5.73 -17.55 -0.24
C ASP A 24 5.35 -16.88 1.08
N THR A 25 4.11 -16.39 1.14
CA THR A 25 3.48 -15.83 2.35
C THR A 25 2.38 -16.74 2.90
N GLY A 26 2.24 -17.96 2.35
CA GLY A 26 1.13 -18.87 2.68
C GLY A 26 -0.24 -18.36 2.19
N PHE A 27 -0.24 -17.43 1.23
CA PHE A 27 -1.44 -16.82 0.66
C PHE A 27 -1.84 -17.52 -0.64
N ASP A 28 -2.95 -18.26 -0.63
CA ASP A 28 -3.38 -19.16 -1.71
C ASP A 28 -4.63 -18.69 -2.47
N GLU A 29 -5.24 -17.60 -2.02
CA GLU A 29 -6.50 -17.01 -2.53
C GLU A 29 -6.37 -16.35 -3.92
N VAL A 30 -5.15 -16.28 -4.48
CA VAL A 30 -4.87 -15.75 -5.83
C VAL A 30 -3.95 -16.68 -6.63
N PRO A 31 -3.94 -16.55 -7.99
CA PRO A 31 -3.04 -17.34 -8.83
C PRO A 31 -1.57 -17.21 -8.43
N LYS A 32 -0.82 -18.32 -8.54
CA LYS A 32 0.56 -18.47 -8.03
C LYS A 32 1.48 -17.28 -8.33
N LYS A 33 1.47 -16.78 -9.57
CA LYS A 33 2.31 -15.65 -10.00
C LYS A 33 2.10 -14.35 -9.21
N TYR A 34 0.99 -14.21 -8.51
CA TYR A 34 0.63 -13.00 -7.78
C TYR A 34 0.73 -13.13 -6.26
N ARG A 35 0.86 -14.35 -5.71
CA ARG A 35 0.77 -14.61 -4.26
C ARG A 35 1.74 -13.79 -3.43
N LYS A 36 2.96 -13.57 -3.92
CA LYS A 36 3.98 -12.73 -3.25
C LYS A 36 3.55 -11.27 -3.02
N PHE A 37 2.59 -10.76 -3.79
CA PHE A 37 2.02 -9.42 -3.63
C PHE A 37 0.92 -9.37 -2.56
N TYR A 38 0.68 -10.47 -1.85
CA TYR A 38 -0.35 -10.54 -0.83
C TYR A 38 0.21 -11.18 0.44
N ARG A 39 -0.31 -10.74 1.58
CA ARG A 39 -0.17 -11.44 2.86
C ARG A 39 -1.45 -11.20 3.67
N ARG A 40 -1.70 -12.07 4.66
CA ARG A 40 -2.81 -11.85 5.59
C ARG A 40 -2.53 -10.63 6.47
N TRP A 41 -3.60 -9.91 6.80
CA TRP A 41 -3.56 -8.84 7.79
C TRP A 41 -3.57 -9.46 9.19
N ASN A 42 -2.66 -9.03 10.06
CA ASN A 42 -2.49 -9.58 11.40
C ASN A 42 -3.32 -8.85 12.47
N GLY A 43 -4.18 -7.90 12.06
CA GLY A 43 -5.05 -7.14 12.96
C GLY A 43 -4.58 -5.71 13.23
N PRO A 44 -5.17 -5.01 14.21
CA PRO A 44 -4.96 -3.57 14.43
C PRO A 44 -3.50 -3.15 14.68
N ASP A 45 -2.70 -4.06 15.26
CA ASP A 45 -1.28 -3.82 15.56
C ASP A 45 -0.34 -4.17 14.39
N ASP A 46 -0.89 -4.57 13.23
CA ASP A 46 -0.11 -4.89 12.04
C ASP A 46 0.55 -3.62 11.48
N SER A 47 1.89 -3.60 11.53
CA SER A 47 2.69 -2.51 10.99
C SER A 47 2.92 -2.70 9.50
N LEU A 48 2.26 -1.89 8.67
CA LEU A 48 2.45 -1.91 7.23
C LEU A 48 3.76 -1.24 6.82
N ALA A 49 4.51 -1.89 5.92
CA ALA A 49 5.67 -1.27 5.31
C ALA A 49 5.27 -0.18 4.27
N PRO A 50 6.18 0.72 3.85
CA PRO A 50 5.84 1.79 2.89
C PRO A 50 5.41 1.30 1.49
N ASN A 51 5.59 0.02 1.19
CA ASN A 51 5.15 -0.64 -0.03
C ASN A 51 3.92 -1.54 0.19
N GLU A 52 3.24 -1.41 1.33
CA GLU A 52 2.09 -2.23 1.72
C GLU A 52 0.87 -1.36 2.01
N VAL A 53 -0.31 -1.89 1.70
CA VAL A 53 -1.60 -1.26 2.02
C VAL A 53 -2.65 -2.34 2.30
N ILE A 54 -3.61 -2.05 3.19
CA ILE A 54 -4.74 -2.95 3.44
C ILE A 54 -5.84 -2.66 2.42
N CYS A 55 -6.40 -3.70 1.81
CA CYS A 55 -7.63 -3.58 1.04
C CYS A 55 -8.81 -3.30 2.01
N PRO A 56 -9.55 -2.18 1.86
CA PRO A 56 -10.62 -1.84 2.78
C PRO A 56 -11.80 -2.82 2.71
N VAL A 57 -11.94 -3.55 1.59
CA VAL A 57 -13.03 -4.49 1.30
C VAL A 57 -12.79 -5.85 1.95
N CYS A 58 -11.72 -6.55 1.59
CA CYS A 58 -11.45 -7.92 2.05
C CYS A 58 -10.41 -8.02 3.17
N LYS A 59 -9.86 -6.90 3.63
CA LYS A 59 -8.90 -6.82 4.75
C LYS A 59 -7.64 -7.67 4.56
N ILE A 60 -7.20 -7.84 3.31
CA ILE A 60 -5.91 -8.45 2.95
C ILE A 60 -4.88 -7.36 2.71
N VAL A 61 -3.62 -7.62 3.04
CA VAL A 61 -2.52 -6.69 2.75
C VAL A 61 -2.01 -6.93 1.34
N ILE A 62 -2.00 -5.87 0.54
CA ILE A 62 -1.43 -5.82 -0.80
C ILE A 62 -0.03 -5.21 -0.71
N ARG A 63 0.93 -5.85 -1.37
CA ARG A 63 2.34 -5.50 -1.37
C ARG A 63 2.77 -5.09 -2.77
N SER A 64 3.74 -4.19 -2.86
CA SER A 64 4.32 -3.71 -4.11
C SER A 64 5.84 -3.91 -4.10
N ASN A 65 6.44 -4.14 -5.26
CA ASN A 65 7.90 -4.11 -5.42
C ASN A 65 8.48 -2.70 -5.30
N ARG A 66 7.63 -1.67 -5.23
CA ARG A 66 8.00 -0.26 -5.15
C ARG A 66 7.24 0.39 -4.00
N GLU A 67 7.86 1.40 -3.40
CA GLU A 67 7.20 2.31 -2.47
C GLU A 67 5.85 2.79 -3.03
N LEU A 68 4.81 2.70 -2.19
CA LEU A 68 3.50 3.27 -2.48
C LEU A 68 3.51 4.74 -2.08
N ARG A 69 2.78 5.56 -2.84
CA ARG A 69 2.60 6.99 -2.59
C ARG A 69 1.13 7.35 -2.73
N GLU A 70 0.73 8.42 -2.06
CA GLU A 70 -0.59 9.02 -2.25
C GLU A 70 -0.87 9.27 -3.74
N GLY A 71 -2.08 8.93 -4.18
CA GLY A 71 -2.50 9.00 -5.58
C GLY A 71 -2.22 7.74 -6.41
N ASP A 72 -1.43 6.79 -5.91
CA ASP A 72 -1.23 5.51 -6.60
C ASP A 72 -2.52 4.72 -6.73
N ARG A 73 -2.67 4.00 -7.85
CA ARG A 73 -3.76 3.05 -8.04
C ARG A 73 -3.31 1.63 -7.72
N VAL A 74 -4.12 0.94 -6.94
CA VAL A 74 -3.91 -0.46 -6.57
C VAL A 74 -5.15 -1.27 -6.91
N TYR A 75 -4.94 -2.50 -7.33
CA TYR A 75 -6.00 -3.45 -7.65
C TYR A 75 -5.87 -4.67 -6.75
N CYS A 76 -6.90 -4.94 -5.95
CA CYS A 76 -6.97 -6.16 -5.17
C CYS A 76 -7.52 -7.28 -6.05
N MET A 77 -6.70 -8.25 -6.42
CA MET A 77 -7.20 -9.38 -7.20
C MET A 77 -8.06 -10.36 -6.38
N ALA A 78 -7.90 -10.39 -5.05
CA ALA A 78 -8.66 -11.29 -4.20
C ALA A 78 -10.16 -10.93 -4.17
N CYS A 79 -10.50 -9.64 -4.18
CA CYS A 79 -11.89 -9.16 -4.16
C CYS A 79 -12.29 -8.34 -5.40
N MET A 80 -11.36 -8.14 -6.35
CA MET A 80 -11.55 -7.33 -7.56
C MET A 80 -11.78 -5.83 -7.33
N ALA A 81 -11.53 -5.33 -6.12
CA ALA A 81 -11.66 -3.90 -5.82
C ALA A 81 -10.55 -3.09 -6.49
N ARG A 82 -10.93 -1.98 -7.12
CA ARG A 82 -10.03 -0.91 -7.57
C ARG A 82 -9.97 0.14 -6.48
N MET A 83 -8.78 0.65 -6.20
CA MET A 83 -8.57 1.56 -5.08
C MET A 83 -7.44 2.53 -5.36
N ARG A 84 -7.53 3.70 -4.74
CA ARG A 84 -6.49 4.71 -4.71
C ARG A 84 -5.85 4.76 -3.34
N ILE A 85 -4.54 4.95 -3.31
CA ILE A 85 -3.78 5.21 -2.09
C ILE A 85 -4.05 6.64 -1.63
N VAL A 86 -4.48 6.80 -0.39
CA VAL A 86 -4.73 8.09 0.27
C VAL A 86 -3.91 8.17 1.55
N LYS A 87 -3.72 9.39 2.06
CA LYS A 87 -3.05 9.61 3.34
C LYS A 87 -4.09 9.59 4.46
N GLY A 88 -3.99 8.62 5.36
CA GLY A 88 -4.86 8.48 6.53
C GLY A 88 -4.54 9.48 7.64
N GLU A 89 -5.38 9.51 8.67
CA GLU A 89 -5.34 10.49 9.77
C GLU A 89 -4.02 10.45 10.58
N GLY A 90 -3.34 9.30 10.61
CA GLY A 90 -2.04 9.12 11.26
C GLY A 90 -0.82 9.32 10.35
N GLY A 91 -1.02 9.84 9.14
CA GLY A 91 0.04 9.94 8.11
C GLY A 91 0.43 8.61 7.48
N ARG A 92 -0.28 7.53 7.80
CA ARG A 92 -0.13 6.20 7.17
C ARG A 92 -0.81 6.18 5.81
N LEU A 93 -0.37 5.26 4.95
CA LEU A 93 -1.04 5.00 3.68
C LEU A 93 -2.28 4.14 3.93
N GLU A 94 -3.40 4.59 3.38
CA GLU A 94 -4.67 3.88 3.36
C GLU A 94 -5.14 3.70 1.92
N ALA A 95 -6.13 2.84 1.70
CA ALA A 95 -6.73 2.63 0.40
C ALA A 95 -8.21 2.95 0.43
N GLU A 96 -8.65 3.76 -0.53
CA GLU A 96 -10.04 4.11 -0.75
C GLU A 96 -10.51 3.48 -2.06
N VAL A 97 -11.73 2.92 -2.08
CA VAL A 97 -12.29 2.26 -3.26
C VAL A 97 -12.64 3.31 -4.33
N GLU A 98 -12.19 3.08 -5.57
CA GLU A 98 -12.61 3.86 -6.73
C GLU A 98 -13.79 3.14 -7.43
N TYR A 99 -14.91 3.85 -7.59
CA TYR A 99 -16.12 3.37 -8.30
C TYR A 99 -16.13 3.86 -9.76
#